data_AF-A0A7V2F3L6-F1
#
_entry.id   AF-A0A7V2F3L6-F1
#
_cell.length_a   1.000
_cell.length_b   1.000
_cell.length_c   1.000
_cell.angle_alpha   90.00
_cell.angle_beta   90.00
_cell.angle_gamma   90.00
#
_symmetry.space_group_name_H-M   'P 1'
#
loop_
_entity.id
_entity.type
_entity.pdbx_description
1 polymer ?
#
loop_
_entity_poly.entity_id
_entity_poly.type
_entity_poly.pdbx_seq_one_letter_code
_entity_poly.pdbx_strand_id
1 'polypeptide(L)'
;MGSRNGKRNGFDPETGSPVRLVLHVALALLGWVLFVYFWRVVGERGLSPGVLLSLVAMAVFLAAVIISTTLWIVHNLNIARTNRRKGGRAVPEFPYRRDKIGYTIENEDFESLKGARLIEVDIAGERKIYRHAGHLSEAAHKNSG
;
A
#
# COMPACT_ATOMS: atom_id res chain seq x y z
N MET A 1 -32.22 2.79 22.51
CA MET A 1 -32.10 3.08 21.07
C MET A 1 -31.03 4.14 20.88
N GLY A 2 -29.90 3.79 20.27
CA GLY A 2 -28.78 4.70 20.06
C GLY A 2 -27.89 4.16 18.94
N SER A 3 -28.16 4.60 17.72
CA SER A 3 -27.31 4.36 16.55
C SER A 3 -25.99 5.10 16.75
N ARG A 4 -24.89 4.37 16.96
CA ARG A 4 -23.54 4.95 17.01
C ARG A 4 -22.89 4.82 15.64
N ASN A 5 -22.73 5.99 15.02
CA ASN A 5 -21.96 6.30 13.82
C ASN A 5 -20.68 5.47 13.66
N GLY A 6 -20.68 4.57 12.68
CA GLY A 6 -19.46 4.00 12.11
C GLY A 6 -18.85 4.99 11.12
N LYS A 7 -17.92 5.84 11.56
CA LYS A 7 -17.03 6.57 10.66
C LYS A 7 -16.11 5.55 9.98
N ARG A 8 -16.43 5.22 8.73
CA ARG A 8 -15.59 4.42 7.82
C ARG A 8 -14.35 5.25 7.50
N ASN A 9 -13.20 4.85 8.03
CA ASN A 9 -11.90 5.34 7.56
C ASN A 9 -11.57 4.62 6.25
N GLY A 10 -12.33 4.93 5.19
CA GLY A 10 -11.94 4.59 3.83
C GLY A 10 -10.74 5.46 3.47
N PHE A 11 -9.61 4.83 3.15
CA PHE A 11 -8.53 5.52 2.46
C PHE A 11 -9.02 5.74 1.03
N ASP A 12 -9.59 6.91 0.75
CA ASP A 12 -9.95 7.32 -0.60
C ASP A 12 -8.68 7.70 -1.36
N PRO A 13 -8.25 6.93 -2.39
CA PRO A 13 -7.12 7.32 -3.24
C PRO A 13 -7.47 8.51 -4.17
N GLU A 14 -8.76 8.86 -4.25
CA GLU A 14 -9.34 9.82 -5.19
C GLU A 14 -9.28 11.28 -4.71
N THR A 15 -8.98 11.55 -3.44
CA THR A 15 -8.90 12.91 -2.88
C THR A 15 -7.49 13.28 -2.46
N GLY A 16 -6.53 13.15 -3.37
CA GLY A 16 -5.29 13.90 -3.25
C GLY A 16 -5.61 15.39 -3.37
N SER A 17 -5.58 16.13 -2.26
CA SER A 17 -5.84 17.57 -2.27
C SER A 17 -5.08 18.25 -3.41
N PRO A 18 -5.76 18.96 -4.34
CA PRO A 18 -5.11 19.57 -5.49
C PRO A 18 -4.02 20.57 -5.06
N VAL A 19 -4.16 21.16 -3.87
CA VAL A 19 -3.15 22.01 -3.25
C VAL A 19 -1.86 21.24 -2.96
N ARG A 20 -1.95 20.00 -2.47
CA ARG A 20 -0.78 19.15 -2.23
C ARG A 20 -0.07 18.80 -3.54
N LEU A 21 -0.82 18.49 -4.59
CA LEU A 21 -0.26 18.22 -5.91
C LEU A 21 0.45 19.46 -6.48
N VAL A 22 -0.20 20.62 -6.44
CA VAL A 22 0.37 21.88 -6.93
C VAL A 22 1.62 22.27 -6.15
N LEU A 23 1.59 22.20 -4.81
CA LEU A 23 2.79 22.45 -4.00
C LEU A 23 3.91 21.49 -4.33
N HIS A 24 3.60 20.20 -4.51
CA HIS A 24 4.60 19.20 -4.83
C HIS A 24 5.24 19.46 -6.20
N VAL A 25 4.44 19.79 -7.21
CA VAL A 25 4.93 20.16 -8.55
C VAL A 25 5.76 21.46 -8.49
N ALA A 26 5.30 22.47 -7.74
CA ALA A 26 6.03 23.73 -7.59
C ALA A 26 7.39 23.53 -6.90
N LEU A 27 7.44 22.72 -5.84
CA LEU A 27 8.68 22.34 -5.16
C LEU A 27 9.62 21.56 -6.09
N ALA A 28 9.09 20.63 -6.88
CA ALA A 28 9.88 19.87 -7.85
C ALA A 28 10.47 20.80 -8.92
N LEU A 29 9.68 21.71 -9.49
CA LEU A 29 10.15 22.69 -10.47
C LEU A 29 11.19 23.64 -9.88
N LEU A 30 10.96 24.13 -8.66
CA LEU A 30 11.92 24.98 -7.95
C LEU A 30 13.25 24.25 -7.73
N GLY A 31 13.19 22.97 -7.32
CA GLY A 31 14.37 22.12 -7.17
C GLY A 31 15.16 21.98 -8.47
N TRP A 32 14.47 21.77 -9.60
CA TRP A 32 15.10 21.71 -10.92
C TRP A 32 15.75 23.04 -11.34
N VAL A 33 15.06 24.17 -11.14
CA VAL A 33 15.61 25.49 -11.47
C VAL A 33 16.86 25.77 -10.65
N LEU A 34 16.81 25.52 -9.33
CA LEU A 34 17.98 25.67 -8.45
C LEU A 34 19.11 24.73 -8.87
N PHE A 35 18.81 23.49 -9.21
CA PHE A 35 19.80 22.52 -9.66
C PHE A 35 20.53 23.00 -10.92
N VAL A 36 19.81 23.46 -11.95
CA VAL A 36 20.42 24.01 -13.18
C VAL A 36 21.21 25.27 -12.88
N TYR A 37 20.70 26.16 -12.03
CA TYR A 37 21.40 27.38 -11.62
C TYR A 37 22.73 27.05 -10.92
N PHE A 38 22.73 26.14 -9.95
CA PHE A 38 23.96 25.72 -9.27
C PHE A 38 24.93 25.04 -10.23
N TRP A 39 24.44 24.22 -11.16
CA TRP A 39 25.29 23.62 -12.19
C TRP A 39 25.94 24.65 -13.11
N ARG A 40 25.20 25.69 -13.48
CA ARG A 40 25.75 26.81 -14.24
C ARG A 40 26.83 27.55 -13.45
N VAL A 41 26.58 27.86 -12.18
CA VAL A 41 27.56 28.50 -11.28
C VAL A 41 28.82 27.64 -11.12
N VAL A 42 28.67 26.33 -11.01
CA VAL A 42 29.79 25.38 -10.96
C VAL A 42 30.58 25.38 -12.29
N GLY A 43 29.88 25.42 -13.43
CA GLY A 43 30.51 25.49 -14.75
C GLY A 43 31.28 26.79 -15.00
N GLU A 44 30.74 27.93 -14.54
CA GLU A 44 31.36 29.25 -14.73
C GLU A 44 32.56 29.51 -13.80
N ARG A 45 32.62 28.88 -12.62
CA ARG A 45 33.70 29.10 -11.64
C ARG A 45 34.98 28.30 -11.89
N GLY A 46 35.02 27.48 -12.94
CA GLY A 46 36.16 26.62 -13.25
C GLY A 46 36.39 25.52 -12.21
N LEU A 47 37.26 24.55 -12.55
CA LEU A 47 37.57 23.42 -11.68
C LEU A 47 38.54 23.83 -10.57
N SER A 48 38.03 24.53 -9.55
CA SER A 48 38.80 24.73 -8.33
C SER A 48 38.92 23.41 -7.55
N PRO A 49 39.96 23.23 -6.72
CA PRO A 49 40.12 22.04 -5.88
C PRO A 49 38.88 21.75 -5.00
N GLY A 50 38.17 22.79 -4.55
CA GLY A 50 36.94 22.65 -3.76
C GLY A 50 35.75 22.11 -4.57
N VAL A 51 35.63 22.48 -5.84
CA VAL A 51 34.61 21.93 -6.76
C VAL A 51 34.92 20.46 -7.04
N LEU A 52 36.19 20.12 -7.28
CA LEU A 52 36.62 18.73 -7.50
C LEU A 52 36.32 17.85 -6.28
N LEU A 53 36.64 18.33 -5.08
CA LEU A 53 36.32 17.64 -3.82
C LEU A 53 34.81 17.43 -3.67
N SER A 54 33.99 18.43 -4.00
CA SER A 54 32.54 18.33 -3.92
C SER A 54 31.98 17.31 -4.91
N LEU A 55 32.50 17.26 -6.14
CA LEU A 55 32.13 16.27 -7.15
C LEU A 55 32.52 14.85 -6.73
N VAL A 56 33.73 14.68 -6.18
CA VAL A 56 34.19 13.39 -5.65
C VAL A 56 33.32 12.95 -4.46
N ALA A 57 33.05 13.86 -3.52
CA ALA A 57 32.17 13.57 -2.38
C ALA A 57 30.77 13.17 -2.83
N MET A 58 30.20 13.88 -3.83
CA MET A 58 28.91 13.54 -4.43
C MET A 58 28.93 12.16 -5.09
N ALA A 59 29.98 11.85 -5.87
CA ALA A 59 30.13 10.56 -6.53
C ALA A 59 30.26 9.41 -5.52
N VAL A 60 31.06 9.59 -4.47
CA VAL A 60 31.23 8.60 -3.39
C VAL A 60 29.92 8.40 -2.64
N PHE A 61 29.20 9.48 -2.32
CA PHE A 61 27.91 9.39 -1.66
C PHE A 61 26.88 8.65 -2.53
N LEU A 62 26.80 8.98 -3.81
CA LEU A 62 25.89 8.30 -4.74
C LEU A 62 26.24 6.81 -4.87
N ALA A 63 27.52 6.47 -4.98
CA ALA A 63 27.98 5.09 -5.00
C ALA A 63 27.59 4.34 -3.72
N ALA A 64 27.78 4.96 -2.54
CA ALA A 64 27.39 4.38 -1.26
C ALA A 64 25.88 4.10 -1.18
N VAL A 65 25.04 5.04 -1.66
CA VAL A 65 23.57 4.85 -1.73
C VAL A 65 23.20 3.69 -2.64
N ILE A 66 23.78 3.62 -3.84
CA ILE A 66 23.52 2.54 -4.81
C ILE A 66 23.92 1.19 -4.22
N ILE A 67 25.12 1.10 -3.66
CA ILE A 67 25.66 -0.14 -3.06
C ILE A 67 24.77 -0.56 -1.89
N SER A 68 24.47 0.35 -0.96
CA SER A 68 23.64 0.06 0.21
C SER A 68 22.25 -0.43 -0.19
N THR A 69 21.61 0.26 -1.14
CA THR A 69 20.27 -0.12 -1.65
C THR A 69 20.31 -1.49 -2.33
N THR A 70 21.33 -1.74 -3.15
CA THR A 70 21.49 -3.03 -3.84
C THR A 70 21.70 -4.16 -2.84
N LEU A 71 22.56 -3.97 -1.85
CA LEU A 71 22.79 -4.94 -0.78
C LEU A 71 21.52 -5.22 0.01
N TRP A 72 20.74 -4.18 0.32
CA TRP A 72 19.46 -4.33 1.01
C TRP A 72 18.44 -5.12 0.18
N ILE A 73 18.33 -4.85 -1.12
CA ILE A 73 17.46 -5.60 -2.03
C ILE A 73 17.89 -7.08 -2.09
N VAL A 74 19.19 -7.34 -2.27
CA VAL A 74 19.73 -8.71 -2.31
C VAL A 74 19.49 -9.44 -1.00
N HIS A 75 19.70 -8.77 0.14
CA HIS A 75 19.44 -9.32 1.46
C HIS A 75 17.97 -9.72 1.64
N ASN A 76 17.04 -8.82 1.29
CA ASN A 76 15.61 -9.11 1.37
C ASN A 76 15.18 -10.21 0.41
N LEU A 77 15.75 -10.24 -0.79
CA LEU A 77 15.48 -11.31 -1.74
C LEU A 77 16.00 -12.65 -1.22
N ASN A 78 17.15 -12.66 -0.54
CA ASN A 78 17.70 -13.86 0.08
C ASN A 78 16.83 -14.36 1.24
N ILE A 79 16.35 -13.46 2.10
CA ILE A 79 15.36 -13.78 3.14
C ILE A 79 14.09 -14.34 2.50
N ALA A 80 13.56 -13.66 1.48
CA ALA A 80 12.35 -14.09 0.80
C ALA A 80 12.52 -15.46 0.15
N ARG A 81 13.66 -15.74 -0.50
CA ARG A 81 13.98 -17.06 -1.09
C ARG A 81 14.08 -18.15 -0.03
N THR A 82 14.71 -17.85 1.11
CA THR A 82 14.86 -18.79 2.23
C THR A 82 13.52 -19.07 2.93
N ASN A 83 12.65 -18.05 3.04
CA ASN A 83 11.33 -18.18 3.65
C ASN A 83 10.21 -18.63 2.68
N ARG A 84 10.44 -18.64 1.36
CA ARG A 84 9.37 -18.90 0.35
C ARG A 84 8.77 -20.30 0.38
N ARG A 85 9.35 -21.26 1.11
CA ARG A 85 8.93 -22.68 1.07
C ARG A 85 8.69 -23.35 2.42
N LYS A 86 8.80 -22.65 3.55
CA LYS A 86 8.52 -23.25 4.88
C LYS A 86 7.16 -22.88 5.47
N GLY A 87 6.49 -21.88 4.92
CA GLY A 87 5.13 -21.53 5.30
C GLY A 87 4.19 -21.81 4.14
N GLY A 88 3.79 -23.07 3.95
CA GLY A 88 2.46 -23.29 3.40
C GLY A 88 1.52 -22.44 4.26
N ARG A 89 0.81 -21.48 3.66
CA ARG A 89 -0.11 -20.59 4.38
C ARG A 89 -0.96 -21.52 5.23
N ALA A 90 -0.74 -21.51 6.55
CA ALA A 90 -1.40 -22.45 7.45
C ALA A 90 -2.89 -22.33 7.13
N VAL A 91 -3.45 -23.39 6.55
CA VAL A 91 -4.88 -23.43 6.27
C VAL A 91 -5.49 -23.37 7.66
N PRO A 92 -6.21 -22.29 8.02
CA PRO A 92 -6.77 -22.20 9.35
C PRO A 92 -7.65 -23.42 9.56
N GLU A 93 -7.45 -24.12 10.68
CA GLU A 93 -8.31 -25.24 11.05
C GLU A 93 -9.74 -24.72 11.15
N PHE A 94 -10.64 -25.31 10.37
CA PHE A 94 -12.06 -25.06 10.48
C PHE A 94 -12.57 -25.70 11.78
N PRO A 95 -13.50 -25.03 12.50
CA PRO A 95 -14.29 -23.88 12.08
C PRO A 95 -13.63 -22.52 12.41
N TYR A 96 -13.39 -21.73 11.37
CA TYR A 96 -12.90 -20.35 11.48
C TYR A 96 -14.03 -19.42 11.97
N ARG A 97 -14.28 -19.39 13.28
CA ARG A 97 -15.40 -18.64 13.88
C ARG A 97 -15.11 -17.16 14.16
N ARG A 98 -13.85 -16.74 14.18
CA ARG A 98 -13.47 -15.37 14.53
C ARG A 98 -12.31 -14.86 13.67
N ASP A 99 -12.46 -13.65 13.14
CA ASP A 99 -11.41 -12.94 12.42
C ASP A 99 -10.33 -12.41 13.39
N LYS A 100 -9.12 -12.12 12.90
CA LYS A 100 -8.00 -11.54 13.67
C LYS A 100 -8.36 -10.24 14.37
N ILE A 101 -9.35 -9.52 13.85
CA ILE A 101 -9.86 -8.25 14.39
C ILE A 101 -11.07 -8.43 15.33
N GLY A 102 -11.43 -9.67 15.66
CA GLY A 102 -12.44 -9.99 16.67
C GLY A 102 -13.84 -10.26 16.15
N TYR A 103 -14.12 -10.00 14.86
CA TYR A 103 -15.44 -10.23 14.29
C TYR A 103 -15.83 -11.70 14.26
N THR A 104 -17.07 -12.00 14.63
CA THR A 104 -17.66 -13.33 14.47
C THR A 104 -17.94 -13.55 13.00
N ILE A 105 -17.48 -14.69 12.47
CA ILE A 105 -17.70 -15.06 11.08
C ILE A 105 -18.89 -16.01 11.03
N GLU A 106 -19.94 -15.59 10.33
CA GLU A 106 -21.12 -16.41 10.05
C GLU A 106 -21.12 -16.76 8.56
N ASN A 107 -21.29 -18.04 8.25
CA ASN A 107 -21.38 -18.52 6.89
C ASN A 107 -22.27 -19.78 6.85
N GLU A 108 -22.88 -20.05 5.70
CA GLU A 108 -23.76 -21.21 5.53
C GLU A 108 -22.97 -22.49 5.22
N ASP A 109 -21.88 -22.39 4.45
CA ASP A 109 -20.90 -23.48 4.25
C ASP A 109 -19.62 -22.93 3.61
N PHE A 110 -18.44 -23.17 4.21
CA PHE A 110 -17.17 -22.63 3.70
C PHE A 110 -16.65 -23.45 2.53
N GLU A 111 -17.02 -24.74 2.46
CA GLU A 111 -16.62 -25.60 1.35
C GLU A 111 -17.30 -25.15 0.06
N SER A 112 -18.59 -24.81 0.10
CA SER A 112 -19.31 -24.22 -1.04
C SER A 112 -18.68 -22.91 -1.56
N LEU A 113 -18.16 -22.07 -0.65
CA LEU A 113 -17.52 -20.79 -0.99
C LEU A 113 -16.15 -20.95 -1.64
N LYS A 114 -15.41 -22.04 -1.40
CA LYS A 114 -14.07 -22.25 -2.01
C LYS A 114 -14.12 -22.31 -3.53
N GLY A 115 -15.23 -22.79 -4.10
CA GLY A 115 -15.46 -22.86 -5.54
C GLY A 115 -16.11 -21.61 -6.14
N ALA A 116 -16.49 -20.63 -5.32
CA ALA A 116 -17.22 -19.46 -5.79
C ALA A 116 -16.31 -18.51 -6.61
N ARG A 117 -16.78 -18.11 -7.79
CA ARG A 117 -16.11 -17.09 -8.60
C ARG A 117 -16.13 -15.70 -7.93
N LEU A 118 -17.16 -15.42 -7.14
CA LEU A 118 -17.35 -14.15 -6.45
C LEU A 118 -18.04 -14.41 -5.10
N ILE A 119 -17.47 -13.85 -4.04
CA ILE A 119 -17.98 -13.94 -2.67
C ILE A 119 -18.32 -12.52 -2.21
N GLU A 120 -19.52 -12.35 -1.70
CA GLU A 120 -19.96 -11.11 -1.06
C GLU A 120 -19.74 -11.23 0.45
N VAL A 121 -19.19 -10.16 1.04
CA VAL A 121 -18.88 -10.10 2.47
C VAL A 121 -19.61 -8.92 3.07
N ASP A 122 -20.70 -9.21 3.78
CA ASP A 122 -21.45 -8.22 4.51
C ASP A 122 -20.90 -8.05 5.93
N ILE A 123 -20.86 -6.81 6.40
CA ILE A 123 -20.46 -6.49 7.78
C ILE A 123 -21.68 -5.95 8.52
N ALA A 124 -22.22 -6.75 9.43
CA ALA A 124 -23.38 -6.42 10.25
C ALA A 124 -22.98 -6.29 11.74
N GLY A 125 -22.58 -5.08 12.14
CA GLY A 125 -22.07 -4.83 13.49
C GLY A 125 -20.74 -5.54 13.72
N GLU A 126 -20.68 -6.46 14.68
CA GLU A 126 -19.50 -7.28 14.97
C GLU A 126 -19.48 -8.62 14.23
N ARG A 127 -20.30 -8.76 13.19
CA ARG A 127 -20.42 -9.99 12.39
C ARG A 127 -20.00 -9.77 10.95
N LYS A 128 -19.25 -10.72 10.42
CA LYS A 128 -18.92 -10.84 8.99
C LYS A 128 -19.68 -12.01 8.41
N ILE A 129 -20.53 -11.74 7.43
CA ILE A 129 -21.37 -12.73 6.77
C ILE A 129 -20.82 -12.97 5.36
N TYR A 130 -20.44 -14.21 5.06
CA TYR A 130 -19.90 -14.59 3.76
C TYR A 130 -20.97 -15.31 2.93
N ARG A 131 -21.25 -14.82 1.72
CA ARG A 131 -22.28 -15.36 0.82
C ARG A 131 -21.79 -15.46 -0.62
N HIS A 132 -22.43 -16.31 -1.42
CA HIS A 132 -22.27 -16.27 -2.88
C HIS A 132 -22.82 -14.96 -3.42
N ALA A 133 -22.03 -14.25 -4.23
CA ALA A 133 -22.51 -13.05 -4.90
C ALA A 133 -23.57 -13.43 -5.94
N GLY A 134 -24.80 -12.96 -5.72
CA GLY A 134 -25.98 -13.33 -6.50
C GLY A 134 -27.27 -13.44 -5.69
N HIS A 135 -27.16 -13.55 -4.35
CA HIS A 135 -28.33 -13.76 -3.48
C HIS A 135 -29.10 -12.48 -3.11
N LEU A 136 -28.65 -11.30 -3.56
CA LEU A 136 -29.21 -9.99 -3.17
C LEU A 136 -30.07 -9.30 -4.24
N SER A 137 -30.35 -9.92 -5.39
CA SER A 137 -31.35 -9.36 -6.32
C SER A 137 -32.80 -9.69 -5.92
N GLU A 138 -33.05 -10.65 -5.01
CA GLU A 138 -34.42 -11.06 -4.66
C GLU A 138 -34.92 -10.56 -3.30
N ALA A 139 -34.03 -10.31 -2.33
CA ALA A 139 -34.45 -9.91 -0.98
C ALA A 139 -34.83 -8.42 -0.88
N ALA A 140 -34.32 -7.56 -1.77
CA ALA A 140 -34.62 -6.12 -1.75
C ALA A 140 -35.93 -5.76 -2.48
N HIS A 141 -36.45 -6.62 -3.36
CA HIS A 141 -37.69 -6.33 -4.10
C HIS A 141 -38.96 -6.77 -3.36
N LYS A 142 -38.85 -7.55 -2.27
CA LYS A 142 -40.02 -8.07 -1.54
C LYS A 142 -40.54 -7.15 -0.42
N ASN A 143 -39.88 -6.01 -0.17
CA ASN A 143 -40.27 -5.05 0.88
C ASN A 143 -40.62 -3.65 0.36
N SER A 144 -40.88 -3.49 -0.94
CA SER A 144 -41.31 -2.22 -1.52
C SER A 144 -42.25 -2.45 -2.71
N GLY A 145 -43.55 -2.60 -2.42
CA GLY A 145 -44.61 -2.70 -3.42
C GLY A 145 -45.64 -3.75 -3.04
#